data_AF-A0A6V7IB32-F1
#
_entry.id   AF-A0A6V7IB32-F1
#
_cell.length_a   1.000
_cell.length_b   1.000
_cell.length_c   1.000
_cell.angle_alpha   90.00
_cell.angle_beta   90.00
_cell.angle_gamma   90.00
#
_symmetry.space_group_name_H-M   'P 1'
#
loop_
_entity.id
_entity.type
_entity.pdbx_description
1 polymer ?
#
loop_
_entity_poly.entity_id
_entity_poly.type
_entity_poly.pdbx_seq_one_letter_code
_entity_poly.pdbx_strand_id
1 'polypeptide(L)'
;KQVPYLTEAKLLDIVNRCKSEANYSLLIRTLGQVFSSSESLSRSFQKTEKSDSPLAALLDRAPVSLLGPPSDLNKEAVRALQGEDKEIDSSDPSPSIPHPDDTSVDLEAVRRAFAALWSIPGSEFESALVTALVTLADNIELDLRVFGIMPSDSTDTLLNVFLIVFEIPVLGSSDYLEYALHMLCKAASCLPISAQAKLARVWARHCKTRLPILLQTLQQLITVKMIAGSFTRDYCVQDADTITAPTKVMKIIYYASMLAGELDAPEFCQDDDTEPMGIEKSDRIGPPTSPPPQDPLALELGLSALDARRPYIEFTDFYNELLSEMVEMDKDFAYYKSEQPKKFSFMNYAFILTPATKTLGLYYDNRIRMYSERRMSFFQSFVGQPTNPYLRLKVRRDFLIDDALVELEMVAMQNPTDLKKQLVVEFEGEQGVDEGGVSKEFFQLVVEEIFNPDYGMFTTQEETQTTWFNPTSFESDAQFTLIGIVLGLAIYNNVILDVRFPMVVYRKLLSRKGSFADLEDWSPTLYRTLTEMLNYTGDDMPDTFMQTFKVGYKDVFGSVLYHELKEKGDEIYVTQENKREFLDLYADFLLNKSVDRQFKAFRRGFQMVTDESPLALLFRPEEIEQ
;
A
#
# COMPACT_ATOMS: atom_id res chain seq x y z
N LYS A 1 -43.37 -6.92 -16.55
CA LYS A 1 -42.97 -5.87 -17.53
C LYS A 1 -41.50 -6.10 -17.83
N GLN A 2 -41.09 -6.26 -19.09
CA GLN A 2 -39.66 -6.45 -19.40
C GLN A 2 -38.88 -5.22 -18.96
N VAL A 3 -37.83 -5.45 -18.17
CA VAL A 3 -36.91 -4.42 -17.68
C VAL A 3 -36.10 -3.90 -18.88
N PRO A 4 -36.09 -2.59 -19.17
CA PRO A 4 -35.33 -2.05 -20.29
C PRO A 4 -33.83 -2.17 -19.99
N TYR A 5 -33.09 -2.93 -20.80
CA TYR A 5 -31.62 -3.04 -20.70
C TYR A 5 -30.95 -2.42 -21.92
N LEU A 6 -29.80 -1.80 -21.69
CA LEU A 6 -29.00 -1.12 -22.69
C LEU A 6 -27.90 -2.04 -23.24
N THR A 7 -27.70 -2.01 -24.54
CA THR A 7 -26.61 -2.71 -25.25
C THR A 7 -25.92 -1.69 -26.14
N GLU A 8 -24.64 -1.88 -26.47
CA GLU A 8 -23.87 -0.99 -27.35
C GLU A 8 -24.66 -0.62 -28.62
N ALA A 9 -25.18 -1.63 -29.34
CA ALA A 9 -25.96 -1.41 -30.56
C ALA A 9 -27.23 -0.56 -30.35
N LYS A 10 -27.91 -0.69 -29.21
CA LYS A 10 -29.12 0.09 -28.91
C LYS A 10 -28.77 1.53 -28.58
N LEU A 11 -27.69 1.76 -27.82
CA LEU A 11 -27.26 3.13 -27.53
C LEU A 11 -26.77 3.84 -28.79
N LEU A 12 -26.00 3.16 -29.64
CA LEU A 12 -25.53 3.72 -30.90
C LEU A 12 -26.68 4.05 -31.86
N ASP A 13 -27.70 3.19 -31.96
CA ASP A 13 -28.90 3.49 -32.76
C ASP A 13 -29.64 4.73 -32.24
N ILE A 14 -29.84 4.84 -30.92
CA ILE A 14 -30.47 6.01 -30.31
C ILE A 14 -29.64 7.28 -30.55
N VAL A 15 -28.31 7.22 -30.39
CA VAL A 15 -27.39 8.34 -30.64
C VAL A 15 -27.46 8.79 -32.11
N ASN A 16 -27.44 7.84 -33.05
CA ASN A 16 -27.51 8.14 -34.49
C ASN A 16 -28.86 8.75 -34.87
N ARG A 17 -29.96 8.23 -34.32
CA ARG A 17 -31.31 8.77 -34.54
C ARG A 17 -31.48 10.17 -33.95
N CYS A 18 -30.94 10.41 -32.75
CA CYS A 18 -30.95 11.74 -32.14
C CYS A 18 -30.14 12.76 -32.96
N LYS A 19 -28.99 12.34 -33.52
CA LYS A 19 -28.20 13.19 -34.44
C LYS A 19 -28.95 13.51 -35.74
N SER A 20 -29.71 12.56 -36.29
CA SER A 20 -30.47 12.79 -37.53
C SER A 20 -31.75 13.59 -37.32
N GLU A 21 -32.41 13.44 -36.18
CA GLU A 21 -33.73 14.06 -35.91
C GLU A 21 -33.64 15.35 -35.08
N ALA A 22 -32.46 15.70 -34.55
CA ALA A 22 -32.22 16.82 -33.62
C ALA A 22 -33.17 16.83 -32.40
N ASN A 23 -33.66 15.66 -32.00
CA ASN A 23 -34.59 15.48 -30.88
C ASN A 23 -34.00 14.50 -29.85
N TYR A 24 -33.69 15.02 -28.66
CA TYR A 24 -33.02 14.27 -27.58
C TYR A 24 -33.98 13.69 -26.54
N SER A 25 -35.30 13.90 -26.68
CA SER A 25 -36.29 13.43 -25.70
C SER A 25 -36.34 11.90 -25.53
N LEU A 26 -36.10 11.14 -26.60
CA LEU A 26 -35.99 9.68 -26.54
C LEU A 26 -34.75 9.21 -25.77
N LEU A 27 -33.62 9.89 -25.97
CA LEU A 27 -32.36 9.62 -25.29
C LEU A 27 -32.50 9.92 -23.78
N ILE A 28 -33.02 11.09 -23.43
CA ILE A 28 -33.26 11.51 -22.04
C ILE A 28 -34.15 10.50 -21.31
N ARG A 29 -35.27 10.10 -21.92
CA ARG A 29 -36.19 9.12 -21.31
C ARG A 29 -35.54 7.76 -21.12
N THR A 30 -34.77 7.30 -22.10
CA THR A 30 -34.11 5.99 -22.05
C THR A 30 -33.01 5.98 -20.99
N LEU A 31 -32.16 7.01 -20.97
CA LEU A 31 -31.13 7.17 -19.94
C LEU A 31 -31.75 7.28 -18.55
N GLY A 32 -32.78 8.12 -18.38
CA GLY A 32 -33.47 8.27 -17.11
C GLY A 32 -34.10 6.98 -16.59
N GLN A 33 -34.68 6.15 -17.46
CA GLN A 33 -35.28 4.87 -17.06
C GLN A 33 -34.25 3.78 -16.74
N VAL A 34 -33.15 3.70 -17.51
CA VAL A 34 -32.14 2.65 -17.31
C VAL A 34 -31.22 2.99 -16.13
N PHE A 35 -30.73 4.24 -16.06
CA PHE A 35 -29.79 4.66 -15.02
C PHE A 35 -30.43 4.91 -13.65
N SER A 36 -31.76 4.99 -13.53
CA SER A 36 -32.44 5.08 -12.22
C SER A 36 -32.71 3.72 -11.57
N SER A 37 -32.54 2.61 -12.30
CA SER A 37 -32.91 1.26 -11.85
C SER A 37 -31.69 0.33 -11.83
N SER A 38 -31.36 -0.18 -10.63
CA SER A 38 -30.26 -1.14 -10.42
C SER A 38 -30.44 -2.44 -11.25
N GLU A 39 -31.67 -2.97 -11.34
CA GLU A 39 -31.96 -4.18 -12.14
C GLU A 39 -31.78 -3.95 -13.65
N SER A 40 -32.07 -2.74 -14.13
CA SER A 40 -31.93 -2.37 -15.54
C SER A 40 -30.46 -2.21 -15.93
N LEU A 41 -29.68 -1.54 -15.07
CA LEU A 41 -28.28 -1.27 -15.34
C LEU A 41 -27.41 -2.53 -15.19
N SER A 42 -27.68 -3.38 -14.19
CA SER A 42 -26.95 -4.64 -13.99
C SER A 42 -27.05 -5.62 -15.17
N ARG A 43 -28.18 -5.63 -15.89
CA ARG A 43 -28.41 -6.44 -17.10
C ARG A 43 -27.94 -5.76 -18.39
N SER A 44 -27.43 -4.53 -18.30
CA SER A 44 -26.92 -3.79 -19.45
C SER A 44 -25.47 -4.19 -19.76
N PHE A 45 -25.09 -4.10 -21.03
CA PHE A 45 -23.72 -4.36 -21.52
C PHE A 45 -23.12 -5.73 -21.11
N GLN A 46 -23.95 -6.77 -21.04
CA GLN A 46 -23.50 -8.14 -20.80
C GLN A 46 -22.66 -8.66 -21.96
N LYS A 47 -21.56 -9.39 -21.68
CA LYS A 47 -20.75 -10.07 -22.68
C LYS A 47 -21.65 -11.02 -23.48
N THR A 48 -21.60 -10.93 -24.81
CA THR A 48 -22.35 -11.86 -25.67
C THR A 48 -21.42 -12.98 -26.12
N GLU A 49 -21.89 -14.23 -26.13
CA GLU A 49 -21.14 -15.45 -26.52
C GLU A 49 -20.45 -15.37 -27.92
N LYS A 50 -20.67 -14.30 -28.68
CA LYS A 50 -20.04 -14.06 -30.00
C LYS A 50 -18.62 -13.51 -29.93
N SER A 51 -18.18 -12.93 -28.82
CA SER A 51 -16.80 -12.42 -28.68
C SER A 51 -15.75 -13.52 -28.52
N ASP A 52 -16.17 -14.76 -28.19
CA ASP A 52 -15.28 -15.91 -27.97
C ASP A 52 -15.19 -16.84 -29.18
N SER A 53 -15.63 -16.42 -30.38
CA SER A 53 -15.36 -17.21 -31.58
C SER A 53 -13.91 -16.99 -32.03
N PRO A 54 -13.03 -18.01 -32.05
CA PRO A 54 -11.62 -17.86 -32.44
C PRO A 54 -11.44 -17.28 -33.85
N LEU A 55 -12.48 -17.40 -34.68
CA LEU A 55 -12.52 -16.91 -36.05
C LEU A 55 -12.59 -15.37 -36.15
N ALA A 56 -13.24 -14.70 -35.20
CA ALA A 56 -13.37 -13.24 -35.20
C ALA A 56 -12.05 -12.55 -34.80
N ALA A 57 -11.34 -13.10 -33.81
CA ALA A 57 -10.01 -12.64 -33.42
C ALA A 57 -8.95 -12.88 -34.51
N LEU A 58 -9.10 -13.95 -35.30
CA LEU A 58 -8.28 -14.22 -36.48
C LEU A 58 -8.57 -13.28 -37.66
N LEU A 59 -9.83 -12.85 -37.82
CA LEU A 59 -10.24 -11.91 -38.87
C LEU A 59 -9.77 -10.46 -38.59
N ASP A 60 -9.72 -10.04 -37.33
CA ASP A 60 -9.20 -8.72 -36.94
C ASP A 60 -7.66 -8.62 -37.05
N ARG A 61 -6.94 -9.75 -37.01
CA ARG A 61 -5.48 -9.83 -37.20
C ARG A 61 -5.05 -10.03 -38.65
N ALA A 62 -5.99 -10.18 -39.60
CA ALA A 62 -5.66 -10.41 -41.00
C ALA A 62 -5.21 -9.09 -41.67
N PRO A 63 -4.07 -9.07 -42.40
CA PRO A 63 -3.65 -7.89 -43.14
C PRO A 63 -4.68 -7.53 -44.23
N VAL A 64 -4.88 -6.22 -44.44
CA VAL A 64 -5.88 -5.59 -45.33
C VAL A 64 -5.84 -6.09 -46.78
N SER A 65 -4.78 -6.79 -47.18
CA SER A 65 -4.58 -7.37 -48.51
C SER A 65 -5.51 -8.55 -48.87
N LEU A 66 -6.30 -9.08 -47.92
CA LEU A 66 -7.24 -10.20 -48.17
C LEU A 66 -8.72 -9.78 -48.32
N LEU A 67 -9.04 -8.49 -48.30
CA LEU A 67 -10.41 -7.97 -48.50
C LEU A 67 -10.77 -7.77 -49.99
N GLY A 68 -10.61 -8.82 -50.81
CA GLY A 68 -11.05 -8.87 -52.21
C GLY A 68 -12.24 -9.81 -52.44
N PRO A 69 -13.08 -9.61 -53.47
CA PRO A 69 -14.30 -10.39 -53.68
C PRO A 69 -14.03 -11.88 -54.01
N PRO A 70 -14.94 -12.80 -53.63
CA PRO A 70 -14.66 -14.23 -53.54
C PRO A 70 -14.80 -14.91 -54.91
N SER A 71 -13.75 -14.83 -55.74
CA SER A 71 -13.75 -15.58 -57.00
C SER A 71 -12.44 -16.22 -57.43
N ASP A 72 -11.29 -15.95 -56.79
CA ASP A 72 -10.02 -16.58 -57.21
C ASP A 72 -9.13 -16.98 -56.03
N LEU A 73 -9.51 -18.01 -55.26
CA LEU A 73 -8.55 -18.74 -54.42
C LEU A 73 -8.34 -20.16 -54.99
N ASN A 74 -7.24 -20.34 -55.71
CA ASN A 74 -6.81 -21.65 -56.19
C ASN A 74 -6.19 -22.50 -55.06
N LYS A 75 -6.40 -23.81 -55.18
CA LYS A 75 -5.98 -24.88 -54.24
C LYS A 75 -4.49 -24.89 -53.87
N GLU A 76 -3.64 -24.15 -54.60
CA GLU A 76 -2.21 -24.00 -54.32
C GLU A 76 -1.90 -22.97 -53.21
N ALA A 77 -2.75 -21.95 -53.00
CA ALA A 77 -2.56 -20.97 -51.92
C ALA A 77 -2.81 -21.58 -50.52
N VAL A 78 -3.74 -22.54 -50.44
CA VAL A 78 -4.03 -23.29 -49.20
C VAL A 78 -2.89 -24.24 -48.85
N ARG A 79 -2.15 -24.74 -49.86
CA ARG A 79 -1.01 -25.64 -49.63
C ARG A 79 0.27 -24.89 -49.22
N ALA A 80 0.41 -23.61 -49.57
CA ALA A 80 1.49 -22.75 -49.10
C ALA A 80 1.34 -22.33 -47.62
N LEU A 81 0.14 -22.38 -47.06
CA LEU A 81 -0.13 -22.14 -45.63
C LEU A 81 0.16 -23.36 -44.74
N GLN A 82 0.44 -24.54 -45.33
CA GLN A 82 0.77 -25.77 -44.62
C GLN A 82 2.26 -26.14 -44.79
N GLY A 83 3.14 -25.13 -44.79
CA GLY A 83 4.59 -25.31 -44.92
C GLY A 83 5.27 -25.60 -43.58
N GLU A 84 5.70 -26.85 -43.45
CA GLU A 84 6.85 -27.40 -42.72
C GLU A 84 7.14 -26.92 -41.28
N ASP A 85 6.86 -27.85 -40.37
CA ASP A 85 7.38 -28.02 -39.00
C ASP A 85 8.72 -27.31 -38.71
N LYS A 86 8.63 -26.17 -38.01
CA LYS A 86 9.65 -25.71 -37.07
C LYS A 86 8.94 -25.29 -35.79
N GLU A 87 9.25 -25.99 -34.72
CA GLU A 87 8.82 -25.70 -33.35
C GLU A 87 9.18 -24.27 -32.98
N ILE A 88 8.20 -23.38 -33.08
CA ILE A 88 8.19 -22.07 -32.44
C ILE A 88 7.21 -22.22 -31.28
N ASP A 89 7.76 -22.20 -30.07
CA ASP A 89 7.04 -22.18 -28.81
C ASP A 89 6.08 -20.98 -28.79
N SER A 90 4.84 -21.26 -29.19
CA SER A 90 3.75 -20.31 -29.24
C SER A 90 2.87 -20.61 -28.04
N SER A 91 3.08 -19.80 -27.03
CA SER A 91 2.21 -19.59 -25.89
C SER A 91 0.85 -19.05 -26.34
N ASP A 92 0.02 -19.92 -26.90
CA ASP A 92 -1.42 -19.70 -26.99
C ASP A 92 -2.10 -20.35 -25.76
N PRO A 93 -2.96 -19.63 -25.02
CA PRO A 93 -3.59 -20.16 -23.83
C PRO A 93 -4.67 -21.16 -24.22
N SER A 94 -4.55 -22.37 -23.68
CA SER A 94 -5.65 -23.34 -23.52
C SER A 94 -6.90 -22.69 -22.90
N PRO A 95 -8.11 -23.20 -23.15
CA PRO A 95 -9.37 -22.58 -22.72
C PRO A 95 -9.33 -22.25 -21.22
N SER A 96 -9.36 -20.96 -20.90
CA SER A 96 -9.27 -20.47 -19.52
C SER A 96 -10.52 -20.90 -18.75
N ILE A 97 -10.30 -21.67 -17.69
CA ILE A 97 -11.26 -21.83 -16.60
C ILE A 97 -11.69 -20.42 -16.15
N PRO A 98 -12.99 -20.10 -16.01
CA PRO A 98 -13.44 -18.77 -15.58
C PRO A 98 -12.75 -18.40 -14.27
N HIS A 99 -11.98 -17.31 -14.28
CA HIS A 99 -11.35 -16.81 -13.06
C HIS A 99 -12.46 -16.18 -12.20
N PRO A 100 -12.43 -16.29 -10.86
CA PRO A 100 -13.41 -15.63 -9.97
C PRO A 100 -13.49 -14.10 -10.12
N ASP A 101 -12.54 -13.50 -10.85
CA ASP A 101 -12.46 -12.06 -11.14
C ASP A 101 -12.98 -11.69 -12.53
N ASP A 102 -13.47 -12.65 -13.32
CA ASP A 102 -14.02 -12.37 -14.64
C ASP A 102 -15.37 -11.67 -14.52
N THR A 103 -15.49 -10.50 -15.15
CA THR A 103 -16.73 -9.72 -15.17
C THR A 103 -17.70 -10.24 -16.21
N SER A 104 -19.00 -10.16 -15.90
CA SER A 104 -20.07 -10.41 -16.86
C SER A 104 -20.31 -9.22 -17.83
N VAL A 105 -19.80 -8.04 -17.48
CA VAL A 105 -19.95 -6.79 -18.25
C VAL A 105 -18.80 -6.62 -19.25
N ASP A 106 -19.15 -6.28 -20.50
CA ASP A 106 -18.22 -5.84 -21.54
C ASP A 106 -17.88 -4.35 -21.35
N LEU A 107 -16.78 -4.10 -20.64
CA LEU A 107 -16.29 -2.75 -20.32
C LEU A 107 -15.84 -1.97 -21.56
N GLU A 108 -15.36 -2.65 -22.61
CA GLU A 108 -14.95 -1.97 -23.84
C GLU A 108 -16.16 -1.48 -24.62
N ALA A 109 -17.22 -2.29 -24.68
CA ALA A 109 -18.51 -1.88 -25.24
C ALA A 109 -19.09 -0.68 -24.49
N VAL A 110 -19.00 -0.66 -23.15
CA VAL A 110 -19.42 0.48 -22.32
C VAL A 110 -18.63 1.74 -22.70
N ARG A 111 -17.29 1.64 -22.81
CA ARG A 111 -16.42 2.77 -23.18
C ARG A 111 -16.72 3.31 -24.57
N ARG A 112 -16.92 2.45 -25.57
CA ARG A 112 -17.32 2.86 -26.93
C ARG A 112 -18.70 3.52 -26.94
N ALA A 113 -19.65 2.94 -26.22
CA ALA A 113 -21.00 3.45 -26.09
C ALA A 113 -21.02 4.85 -25.43
N PHE A 114 -20.24 5.04 -24.36
CA PHE A 114 -20.07 6.37 -23.75
C PHE A 114 -19.31 7.32 -24.67
N ALA A 115 -18.22 6.92 -25.32
CA ALA A 115 -17.54 7.79 -26.29
C ALA A 115 -18.49 8.31 -27.38
N ALA A 116 -19.42 7.46 -27.85
CA ALA A 116 -20.48 7.86 -28.77
C ALA A 116 -21.52 8.81 -28.13
N LEU A 117 -21.91 8.59 -26.88
CA LEU A 117 -22.83 9.48 -26.16
C LEU A 117 -22.24 10.89 -25.98
N TRP A 118 -20.95 10.98 -25.61
CA TRP A 118 -20.23 12.25 -25.44
C TRP A 118 -19.83 12.94 -26.73
N SER A 119 -20.16 12.35 -27.89
CA SER A 119 -20.08 13.07 -29.18
C SER A 119 -21.25 14.04 -29.41
N ILE A 120 -22.26 14.02 -28.53
CA ILE A 120 -23.41 14.95 -28.51
C ILE A 120 -23.10 16.10 -27.53
N PRO A 121 -23.56 17.36 -27.76
CA PRO A 121 -23.45 18.43 -26.78
C PRO A 121 -24.05 18.03 -25.42
N GLY A 122 -23.26 18.14 -24.35
CA GLY A 122 -23.62 17.67 -23.00
C GLY A 122 -24.85 18.36 -22.40
N SER A 123 -25.16 19.59 -22.80
CA SER A 123 -26.30 20.39 -22.32
C SER A 123 -27.66 19.72 -22.49
N GLU A 124 -27.78 18.77 -23.42
CA GLU A 124 -29.06 18.17 -23.79
C GLU A 124 -29.47 16.99 -22.90
N PHE A 125 -28.53 16.28 -22.27
CA PHE A 125 -28.83 15.04 -21.53
C PHE A 125 -28.19 14.95 -20.15
N GLU A 126 -27.21 15.79 -19.83
CA GLU A 126 -26.43 15.70 -18.60
C GLU A 126 -27.26 15.86 -17.34
N SER A 127 -28.12 16.89 -17.27
CA SER A 127 -28.99 17.12 -16.11
C SER A 127 -29.92 15.94 -15.81
N ALA A 128 -30.46 15.32 -16.86
CA ALA A 128 -31.32 14.15 -16.72
C ALA A 128 -30.53 12.92 -16.25
N LEU A 129 -29.31 12.73 -16.75
CA LEU A 129 -28.42 11.65 -16.32
C LEU A 129 -28.01 11.82 -14.86
N VAL A 130 -27.60 13.03 -14.45
CA VAL A 130 -27.26 13.36 -13.05
C VAL A 130 -28.44 13.05 -12.13
N THR A 131 -29.65 13.49 -12.48
CA THR A 131 -30.87 13.20 -11.69
C THR A 131 -31.15 11.70 -11.56
N ALA A 132 -30.94 10.94 -12.64
CA ALA A 132 -31.11 9.48 -12.63
C ALA A 132 -30.06 8.79 -11.74
N LEU A 133 -28.80 9.24 -11.79
CA LEU A 133 -27.71 8.71 -10.96
C LEU A 133 -27.90 9.01 -9.47
N VAL A 134 -28.40 10.20 -9.12
CA VAL A 134 -28.76 10.51 -7.72
C VAL A 134 -29.85 9.57 -7.24
N THR A 135 -30.91 9.38 -8.04
CA THR A 135 -32.01 8.46 -7.71
C THR A 135 -31.51 7.02 -7.54
N LEU A 136 -30.58 6.58 -8.39
CA LEU A 136 -29.97 5.26 -8.30
C LEU A 136 -29.14 5.10 -7.03
N ALA A 137 -28.30 6.09 -6.71
CA ALA A 137 -27.45 6.09 -5.53
C ALA A 137 -28.30 6.00 -4.25
N ASP A 138 -29.37 6.80 -4.15
CA ASP A 138 -30.29 6.80 -3.02
C ASP A 138 -30.98 5.45 -2.84
N ASN A 139 -31.46 4.85 -3.93
CA ASN A 139 -32.09 3.53 -3.90
C ASN A 139 -31.12 2.44 -3.41
N ILE A 140 -29.89 2.44 -3.93
CA ILE A 140 -28.85 1.48 -3.53
C ILE A 140 -28.44 1.70 -2.07
N GLU A 141 -28.26 2.94 -1.65
CA GLU A 141 -27.89 3.25 -0.26
C GLU A 141 -28.98 2.77 0.72
N LEU A 142 -30.25 3.06 0.40
CA LEU A 142 -31.38 2.63 1.21
C LEU A 142 -31.45 1.11 1.27
N ASP A 143 -31.28 0.43 0.13
CA ASP A 143 -31.31 -1.03 0.09
C ASP A 143 -30.22 -1.66 0.96
N LEU A 144 -28.99 -1.13 0.87
CA LEU A 144 -27.84 -1.62 1.63
C LEU A 144 -27.92 -1.32 3.13
N ARG A 145 -28.36 -0.12 3.52
CA ARG A 145 -28.45 0.28 4.94
C ARG A 145 -29.65 -0.34 5.67
N VAL A 146 -30.79 -0.50 4.98
CA VAL A 146 -32.05 -0.88 5.62
C VAL A 146 -32.26 -2.40 5.61
N PHE A 147 -31.93 -3.10 4.52
CA PHE A 147 -32.26 -4.52 4.39
C PHE A 147 -31.12 -5.47 4.76
N GLY A 148 -29.87 -5.00 4.79
CA GLY A 148 -28.70 -5.66 5.41
C GLY A 148 -28.33 -7.08 4.93
N ILE A 149 -29.10 -7.67 4.00
CA ILE A 149 -28.93 -9.04 3.53
C ILE A 149 -29.08 -9.03 2.01
N MET A 150 -27.97 -9.20 1.32
CA MET A 150 -27.93 -9.36 -0.13
C MET A 150 -27.61 -10.84 -0.46
N PRO A 151 -28.45 -11.54 -1.24
CA PRO A 151 -28.07 -12.83 -1.83
C PRO A 151 -26.78 -12.66 -2.67
N SER A 152 -25.92 -13.69 -2.76
CA SER A 152 -24.69 -13.66 -3.57
C SER A 152 -24.93 -13.26 -5.03
N ASP A 153 -26.06 -13.67 -5.61
CA ASP A 153 -26.42 -13.31 -6.98
C ASP A 153 -26.68 -11.79 -7.12
N SER A 154 -27.13 -11.15 -6.05
CA SER A 154 -27.39 -9.71 -6.03
C SER A 154 -26.12 -8.87 -5.87
N THR A 155 -25.06 -9.41 -5.25
CA THR A 155 -23.78 -8.68 -5.13
C THR A 155 -23.11 -8.53 -6.50
N ASP A 156 -23.16 -9.56 -7.34
CA ASP A 156 -22.59 -9.48 -8.69
C ASP A 156 -23.40 -8.53 -9.59
N THR A 157 -24.73 -8.52 -9.45
CA THR A 157 -25.56 -7.54 -10.16
C THR A 157 -25.23 -6.11 -9.74
N LEU A 158 -24.98 -5.87 -8.45
CA LEU A 158 -24.65 -4.54 -7.95
C LEU A 158 -23.23 -4.10 -8.35
N LEU A 159 -22.27 -5.03 -8.39
CA LEU A 159 -20.94 -4.75 -8.92
C LEU A 159 -20.99 -4.33 -10.40
N ASN A 160 -21.79 -4.99 -11.22
CA ASN A 160 -22.00 -4.60 -12.62
C ASN A 160 -22.50 -3.14 -12.73
N VAL A 161 -23.40 -2.71 -11.85
CA VAL A 161 -23.91 -1.32 -11.80
C VAL A 161 -22.75 -0.36 -11.53
N PHE A 162 -21.96 -0.60 -10.47
CA PHE A 162 -20.83 0.27 -10.13
C PHE A 162 -19.77 0.31 -11.23
N LEU A 163 -19.48 -0.81 -11.88
CA LEU A 163 -18.55 -0.86 -13.01
C LEU A 163 -19.01 0.02 -14.17
N ILE A 164 -20.31 -0.01 -14.52
CA ILE A 164 -20.85 0.84 -15.59
C ILE A 164 -20.86 2.31 -15.17
N VAL A 165 -21.24 2.62 -13.93
CA VAL A 165 -21.35 4.00 -13.46
C VAL A 165 -19.98 4.68 -13.32
N PHE A 166 -18.97 3.99 -12.77
CA PHE A 166 -17.63 4.56 -12.65
C PHE A 166 -16.87 4.63 -14.00
N GLU A 167 -17.37 3.98 -15.06
CA GLU A 167 -16.86 4.15 -16.42
C GLU A 167 -17.44 5.39 -17.14
N ILE A 168 -18.46 6.05 -16.57
CA ILE A 168 -19.02 7.29 -17.13
C ILE A 168 -17.92 8.36 -17.23
N PRO A 169 -17.63 8.92 -18.42
CA PRO A 169 -16.55 9.88 -18.62
C PRO A 169 -16.84 11.31 -18.10
N VAL A 170 -17.80 11.47 -17.18
CA VAL A 170 -18.16 12.78 -16.60
C VAL A 170 -17.14 13.20 -15.55
N LEU A 171 -16.09 13.86 -16.02
CA LEU A 171 -14.95 14.29 -15.21
C LEU A 171 -14.82 15.81 -15.18
N GLY A 172 -15.90 16.56 -15.45
CA GLY A 172 -15.79 18.01 -15.58
C GLY A 172 -17.03 18.87 -15.43
N SER A 173 -18.24 18.32 -15.29
CA SER A 173 -19.42 19.14 -14.98
C SER A 173 -19.56 19.36 -13.48
N SER A 174 -19.77 20.63 -13.11
CA SER A 174 -19.98 21.04 -11.72
C SER A 174 -21.14 20.27 -11.08
N ASP A 175 -22.22 20.07 -11.84
CA ASP A 175 -23.45 19.42 -11.34
C ASP A 175 -23.23 17.93 -11.00
N TYR A 176 -22.45 17.20 -11.78
CA TYR A 176 -22.16 15.80 -11.50
C TYR A 176 -21.30 15.64 -10.25
N LEU A 177 -20.24 16.45 -10.12
CA LEU A 177 -19.38 16.46 -8.95
C LEU A 177 -20.18 16.86 -7.70
N GLU A 178 -21.00 17.91 -7.81
CA GLU A 178 -21.71 18.49 -6.68
C GLU A 178 -22.84 17.59 -6.17
N TYR A 179 -23.61 16.97 -7.07
CA TYR A 179 -24.87 16.28 -6.74
C TYR A 179 -24.80 14.75 -6.84
N ALA A 180 -24.16 14.17 -7.86
CA ALA A 180 -24.21 12.72 -8.11
C ALA A 180 -23.03 11.95 -7.52
N LEU A 181 -21.79 12.43 -7.72
CA LEU A 181 -20.59 11.65 -7.43
C LEU A 181 -20.47 11.28 -5.95
N HIS A 182 -20.70 12.23 -5.03
CA HIS A 182 -20.60 11.94 -3.59
C HIS A 182 -21.65 10.92 -3.13
N MET A 183 -22.86 10.93 -3.71
CA MET A 183 -23.91 9.95 -3.41
C MET A 183 -23.55 8.57 -3.96
N LEU A 184 -23.00 8.50 -5.16
CA LEU A 184 -22.45 7.26 -5.73
C LEU A 184 -21.31 6.69 -4.87
N CYS A 185 -20.42 7.55 -4.38
CA CYS A 185 -19.37 7.14 -3.46
C CYS A 185 -19.94 6.62 -2.14
N LYS A 186 -21.00 7.25 -1.62
CA LYS A 186 -21.69 6.83 -0.40
C LYS A 186 -22.31 5.44 -0.57
N ALA A 187 -22.99 5.20 -1.68
CA ALA A 187 -23.53 3.89 -2.03
C ALA A 187 -22.41 2.83 -2.17
N ALA A 188 -21.31 3.15 -2.88
CA ALA A 188 -20.16 2.25 -3.02
C ALA A 188 -19.48 1.93 -1.67
N SER A 189 -19.41 2.91 -0.78
CA SER A 189 -18.82 2.72 0.56
C SER A 189 -19.64 1.83 1.50
N CYS A 190 -20.92 1.61 1.19
CA CYS A 190 -21.81 0.73 1.95
C CYS A 190 -21.74 -0.73 1.46
N LEU A 191 -20.98 -1.02 0.40
CA LEU A 191 -20.81 -2.38 -0.09
C LEU A 191 -20.13 -3.28 0.96
N PRO A 192 -20.50 -4.58 1.05
CA PRO A 192 -19.75 -5.56 1.84
C PRO A 192 -18.26 -5.58 1.46
N ILE A 193 -17.39 -5.90 2.42
CA ILE A 193 -15.93 -5.92 2.21
C ILE A 193 -15.53 -6.86 1.07
N SER A 194 -16.16 -8.03 0.96
CA SER A 194 -15.93 -8.99 -0.14
C SER A 194 -16.28 -8.42 -1.52
N ALA A 195 -17.33 -7.60 -1.61
CA ALA A 195 -17.71 -6.92 -2.84
C ALA A 195 -16.73 -5.78 -3.18
N GLN A 196 -16.27 -5.01 -2.17
CA GLN A 196 -15.23 -3.99 -2.37
C GLN A 196 -13.90 -4.63 -2.85
N ALA A 197 -13.54 -5.78 -2.29
CA ALA A 197 -12.35 -6.54 -2.71
C ALA A 197 -12.47 -7.03 -4.16
N LYS A 198 -13.63 -7.58 -4.55
CA LYS A 198 -13.90 -7.97 -5.95
C LYS A 198 -13.85 -6.77 -6.88
N LEU A 199 -14.41 -5.63 -6.48
CA LEU A 199 -14.34 -4.38 -7.25
C LEU A 199 -12.88 -3.92 -7.47
N ALA A 200 -12.04 -3.97 -6.45
CA ALA A 200 -10.63 -3.62 -6.55
C ALA A 200 -9.87 -4.54 -7.53
N ARG A 201 -10.10 -5.86 -7.48
CA ARG A 201 -9.49 -6.83 -8.40
C ARG A 201 -9.92 -6.59 -9.85
N VAL A 202 -11.21 -6.34 -10.08
CA VAL A 202 -11.74 -6.03 -11.42
C VAL A 202 -11.13 -4.73 -11.96
N TRP A 203 -11.06 -3.68 -11.14
CA TRP A 203 -10.49 -2.42 -11.56
C TRP A 203 -8.99 -2.54 -11.89
N ALA A 204 -8.24 -3.30 -11.10
CA ALA A 204 -6.83 -3.55 -11.36
C ALA A 204 -6.59 -4.24 -12.71
N ARG A 205 -7.42 -5.22 -13.06
CA ARG A 205 -7.28 -6.02 -14.29
C ARG A 205 -7.84 -5.34 -15.54
N HIS A 206 -9.01 -4.71 -15.45
CA HIS A 206 -9.75 -4.23 -16.63
C HIS A 206 -9.88 -2.70 -16.74
N CYS A 207 -9.63 -1.96 -15.64
CA CYS A 207 -9.81 -0.51 -15.59
C CYS A 207 -8.53 0.25 -15.22
N LYS A 208 -7.35 -0.37 -15.39
CA LYS A 208 -6.04 0.20 -15.05
C LYS A 208 -5.89 1.65 -15.55
N THR A 209 -6.16 1.92 -16.84
CA THR A 209 -6.04 3.27 -17.44
C THR A 209 -7.00 4.32 -16.90
N ARG A 210 -8.08 3.93 -16.22
CA ARG A 210 -9.10 4.83 -15.65
C ARG A 210 -8.86 5.15 -14.17
N LEU A 211 -8.05 4.36 -13.47
CA LEU A 211 -7.75 4.58 -12.05
C LEU A 211 -7.22 5.99 -11.75
N PRO A 212 -6.24 6.56 -12.50
CA PRO A 212 -5.70 7.89 -12.19
C PRO A 212 -6.74 8.99 -12.37
N ILE A 213 -7.58 8.84 -13.40
CA ILE A 213 -8.66 9.76 -13.72
C ILE A 213 -9.73 9.74 -12.61
N LEU A 214 -10.09 8.56 -12.13
CA LEU A 214 -11.03 8.41 -11.03
C LEU A 214 -10.47 9.01 -9.73
N LEU A 215 -9.19 8.77 -9.43
CA LEU A 215 -8.50 9.36 -8.28
C LEU A 215 -8.54 10.88 -8.33
N GLN A 216 -8.14 11.49 -9.45
CA GLN A 216 -8.12 12.93 -9.64
C GLN A 216 -9.50 13.55 -9.41
N THR A 217 -10.56 12.87 -9.85
CA THR A 217 -11.94 13.34 -9.72
C THR A 217 -12.43 13.31 -8.28
N LEU A 218 -12.10 12.23 -7.54
CA LEU A 218 -12.41 12.13 -6.12
C LEU A 218 -11.62 13.17 -5.31
N GLN A 219 -10.36 13.42 -5.66
CA GLN A 219 -9.57 14.49 -5.04
C GLN A 219 -10.16 15.86 -5.33
N GLN A 220 -10.56 16.15 -6.57
CA GLN A 220 -11.21 17.40 -6.93
C GLN A 220 -12.52 17.58 -6.15
N LEU A 221 -13.32 16.53 -6.00
CA LEU A 221 -14.54 16.55 -5.20
C LEU A 221 -14.24 16.92 -3.74
N ILE A 222 -13.27 16.23 -3.11
CA ILE A 222 -12.88 16.50 -1.73
C ILE A 222 -12.40 17.94 -1.59
N THR A 223 -11.52 18.39 -2.48
CA THR A 223 -10.97 19.76 -2.50
C THR A 223 -12.05 20.82 -2.68
N VAL A 224 -12.99 20.64 -3.61
CA VAL A 224 -14.09 21.59 -3.82
C VAL A 224 -15.02 21.63 -2.59
N LYS A 225 -15.33 20.48 -1.99
CA LYS A 225 -16.15 20.42 -0.77
C LYS A 225 -15.41 20.97 0.46
N MET A 226 -14.08 20.89 0.50
CA MET A 226 -13.25 21.56 1.51
C MET A 226 -13.33 23.08 1.38
N ILE A 227 -13.18 23.62 0.17
CA ILE A 227 -13.22 25.07 -0.07
C ILE A 227 -14.62 25.65 0.17
N ALA A 228 -15.67 24.94 -0.27
CA ALA A 228 -17.06 25.39 -0.13
C ALA A 228 -17.67 25.10 1.24
N GLY A 229 -17.10 24.17 2.01
CA GLY A 229 -17.62 23.72 3.29
C GLY A 229 -17.36 24.72 4.41
N SER A 230 -18.39 24.98 5.23
CA SER A 230 -18.24 25.73 6.48
C SER A 230 -18.03 24.76 7.64
N PHE A 231 -16.78 24.53 8.04
CA PHE A 231 -16.45 23.71 9.21
C PHE A 231 -16.49 24.57 10.47
N THR A 232 -17.09 24.03 11.53
CA THR A 232 -17.22 24.72 12.82
C THR A 232 -16.63 23.84 13.90
N ARG A 233 -16.46 24.39 15.11
CA ARG A 233 -15.89 23.64 16.24
C ARG A 233 -16.62 22.32 16.53
N ASP A 234 -17.93 22.26 16.27
CA ASP A 234 -18.79 21.10 16.53
C ASP A 234 -19.11 20.25 15.26
N TYR A 235 -18.73 20.73 14.07
CA TYR A 235 -18.90 20.03 12.80
C TYR A 235 -17.58 20.03 12.03
N CYS A 236 -16.85 18.92 12.16
CA CYS A 236 -15.51 18.80 11.61
C CYS A 236 -15.54 18.09 10.26
N VAL A 237 -14.40 18.09 9.57
CA VAL A 237 -14.23 17.43 8.26
C VAL A 237 -14.58 15.92 8.34
N GLN A 238 -14.33 15.27 9.47
CA GLN A 238 -14.65 13.85 9.68
C GLN A 238 -16.16 13.55 9.71
N ASP A 239 -17.00 14.54 10.02
CA ASP A 239 -18.44 14.35 10.13
C ASP A 239 -19.16 14.55 8.77
N ALA A 240 -18.42 15.02 7.76
CA ALA A 240 -18.98 15.35 6.45
C ALA A 240 -18.98 14.14 5.50
N ASP A 241 -20.15 13.53 5.30
CA ASP A 241 -20.35 12.40 4.37
C ASP A 241 -19.87 12.70 2.94
N THR A 242 -19.94 13.96 2.51
CA THR A 242 -19.47 14.42 1.20
C THR A 242 -17.96 14.30 1.00
N ILE A 243 -17.18 14.13 2.08
CA ILE A 243 -15.72 13.95 2.07
C ILE A 243 -15.35 12.54 2.51
N THR A 244 -16.00 12.01 3.55
CA THR A 244 -15.66 10.68 4.07
C THR A 244 -16.05 9.56 3.10
N ALA A 245 -17.17 9.68 2.37
CA ALA A 245 -17.56 8.67 1.39
C ALA A 245 -16.61 8.59 0.18
N PRO A 246 -16.21 9.69 -0.48
CA PRO A 246 -15.13 9.66 -1.48
C PRO A 246 -13.83 9.08 -0.95
N THR A 247 -13.43 9.41 0.28
CA THR A 247 -12.21 8.87 0.91
C THR A 247 -12.27 7.33 1.03
N LYS A 248 -13.44 6.78 1.38
CA LYS A 248 -13.66 5.32 1.41
C LYS A 248 -13.54 4.66 0.03
N VAL A 249 -13.99 5.32 -1.02
CA VAL A 249 -13.84 4.81 -2.40
C VAL A 249 -12.39 4.94 -2.88
N MET A 250 -11.69 6.03 -2.54
CA MET A 250 -10.26 6.19 -2.82
C MET A 250 -9.43 5.05 -2.23
N LYS A 251 -9.84 4.49 -1.08
CA LYS A 251 -9.21 3.31 -0.50
C LYS A 251 -9.32 2.06 -1.38
N ILE A 252 -10.45 1.86 -2.05
CA ILE A 252 -10.61 0.76 -3.02
C ILE A 252 -9.67 0.98 -4.21
N ILE A 253 -9.57 2.23 -4.69
CA ILE A 253 -8.64 2.62 -5.77
C ILE A 253 -7.18 2.41 -5.34
N TYR A 254 -6.84 2.74 -4.09
CA TYR A 254 -5.52 2.54 -3.52
C TYR A 254 -5.10 1.08 -3.59
N TYR A 255 -5.95 0.15 -3.13
CA TYR A 255 -5.68 -1.29 -3.25
C TYR A 255 -5.70 -1.79 -4.71
N ALA A 256 -6.59 -1.26 -5.55
CA ALA A 256 -6.62 -1.60 -6.98
C ALA A 256 -5.34 -1.15 -7.71
N SER A 257 -4.78 0.01 -7.34
CA SER A 257 -3.51 0.54 -7.86
C SER A 257 -2.35 -0.37 -7.50
N MET A 258 -2.32 -0.87 -6.27
CA MET A 258 -1.30 -1.83 -5.83
C MET A 258 -1.40 -3.16 -6.58
N LEU A 259 -2.62 -3.71 -6.72
CA LEU A 259 -2.86 -4.92 -7.52
C LEU A 259 -2.50 -4.78 -9.00
N ALA A 260 -2.62 -3.56 -9.56
CA ALA A 260 -2.28 -3.28 -10.95
C ALA A 260 -0.77 -3.03 -11.17
N GLY A 261 -0.01 -2.84 -10.08
CA GLY A 261 1.42 -2.56 -10.07
C GLY A 261 2.28 -3.81 -9.90
N GLU A 262 3.50 -3.61 -9.39
CA GLU A 262 4.46 -4.66 -9.04
C GLU A 262 4.37 -4.96 -7.54
N LEU A 263 4.03 -6.20 -7.20
CA LEU A 263 3.91 -6.71 -5.84
C LEU A 263 5.08 -7.63 -5.51
N ASP A 264 5.56 -7.55 -4.28
CA ASP A 264 6.47 -8.53 -3.69
C ASP A 264 5.75 -9.87 -3.47
N ALA A 265 6.52 -10.96 -3.55
CA ALA A 265 6.01 -12.28 -3.19
C ALA A 265 5.68 -12.34 -1.68
N PRO A 266 4.60 -13.05 -1.29
CA PRO A 266 4.20 -13.16 0.12
C PRO A 266 5.27 -13.82 1.01
N GLU A 267 6.23 -14.52 0.42
CA GLU A 267 7.37 -15.18 1.10
C GLU A 267 8.33 -14.20 1.78
N PHE A 268 8.29 -12.92 1.40
CA PHE A 268 9.10 -11.86 2.01
C PHE A 268 8.48 -11.28 3.29
N CYS A 269 7.27 -11.68 3.68
CA CYS A 269 6.77 -11.45 5.04
C CYS A 269 7.71 -12.13 6.03
N GLN A 270 8.18 -11.39 7.04
CA GLN A 270 8.94 -12.00 8.12
C GLN A 270 7.96 -12.56 9.14
N ASP A 271 8.00 -13.88 9.39
CA ASP A 271 7.25 -14.49 10.48
C ASP A 271 7.70 -13.84 11.81
N ASP A 272 6.75 -13.44 12.65
CA ASP A 272 7.02 -12.93 14.00
C ASP A 272 7.45 -14.10 14.91
N ASP A 273 8.61 -14.69 14.64
CA ASP A 273 9.33 -15.61 15.52
C ASP A 273 9.96 -14.84 16.70
N THR A 274 9.22 -13.89 17.27
CA THR A 274 9.60 -13.31 18.56
C THR A 274 9.13 -14.30 19.61
N GLU A 275 10.04 -15.11 20.14
CA GLU A 275 9.74 -15.92 21.32
C GLU A 275 9.05 -15.02 22.36
N PRO A 276 7.83 -15.36 22.82
CA PRO A 276 7.17 -14.57 23.84
C PRO A 276 8.06 -14.62 25.07
N MET A 277 8.59 -13.45 25.42
CA MET A 277 9.40 -13.16 26.60
C MET A 277 9.28 -14.24 27.66
N GLY A 278 10.36 -14.99 27.90
CA GLY A 278 10.51 -15.94 29.01
C GLY A 278 10.53 -15.28 30.39
N ILE A 279 9.63 -14.33 30.62
CA ILE A 279 9.25 -13.85 31.94
C ILE A 279 8.11 -14.76 32.38
N GLU A 280 8.36 -15.53 33.43
CA GLU A 280 7.37 -16.40 34.06
C GLU A 280 6.02 -15.68 34.18
N LYS A 281 4.95 -16.40 33.81
CA LYS A 281 3.55 -15.95 33.89
C LYS A 281 3.10 -15.74 35.35
N SER A 282 3.68 -14.78 36.07
CA SER A 282 3.09 -14.26 37.29
C SER A 282 2.63 -12.82 37.05
N ASP A 283 1.30 -12.68 37.11
CA ASP A 283 0.58 -11.42 37.36
C ASP A 283 0.72 -10.26 36.37
N ARG A 284 0.53 -10.51 35.06
CA ARG A 284 0.06 -9.46 34.15
C ARG A 284 -1.42 -9.16 34.45
N ILE A 285 -1.69 -8.20 35.33
CA ILE A 285 -3.00 -7.54 35.45
C ILE A 285 -3.03 -6.43 34.38
N GLY A 286 -3.24 -6.82 33.13
CA GLY A 286 -3.44 -5.91 32.00
C GLY A 286 -4.18 -6.64 30.89
N PRO A 287 -5.09 -5.99 30.16
CA PRO A 287 -5.80 -6.64 29.06
C PRO A 287 -4.79 -7.16 28.01
N PRO A 288 -5.07 -8.30 27.35
CA PRO A 288 -4.20 -8.82 26.30
C PRO A 288 -4.00 -7.75 25.23
N THR A 289 -2.74 -7.48 24.88
CA THR A 289 -2.37 -6.60 23.76
C THR A 289 -3.10 -7.09 22.52
N SER A 290 -4.07 -6.31 22.05
CA SER A 290 -4.79 -6.62 20.81
C SER A 290 -3.81 -6.53 19.64
N PRO A 291 -3.89 -7.44 18.65
CA PRO A 291 -3.09 -7.30 17.44
C PRO A 291 -3.36 -5.93 16.81
N PRO A 292 -2.36 -5.31 16.16
CA PRO A 292 -2.52 -4.00 15.57
C PRO A 292 -3.77 -3.99 14.68
N PRO A 293 -4.60 -2.92 14.72
CA PRO A 293 -5.84 -2.87 13.95
C PRO A 293 -5.53 -3.00 12.47
N GLN A 294 -5.75 -4.19 11.91
CA GLN A 294 -5.58 -4.46 10.49
C GLN A 294 -6.82 -4.01 9.73
N ASP A 295 -6.57 -3.47 8.54
CA ASP A 295 -7.62 -3.04 7.65
C ASP A 295 -8.40 -4.24 7.09
N PRO A 296 -9.72 -4.34 7.31
CA PRO A 296 -10.52 -5.48 6.86
C PRO A 296 -10.48 -5.69 5.34
N LEU A 297 -10.35 -4.62 4.55
CA LEU A 297 -10.26 -4.73 3.09
C LEU A 297 -8.90 -5.30 2.64
N ALA A 298 -7.84 -4.91 3.34
CA ALA A 298 -6.48 -5.40 3.10
C ALA A 298 -6.39 -6.91 3.39
N LEU A 299 -6.99 -7.34 4.51
CA LEU A 299 -7.06 -8.75 4.91
C LEU A 299 -7.81 -9.61 3.88
N GLU A 300 -8.95 -9.14 3.38
CA GLU A 300 -9.74 -9.85 2.35
C GLU A 300 -9.00 -9.94 1.00
N LEU A 301 -8.16 -8.95 0.69
CA LEU A 301 -7.33 -8.95 -0.52
C LEU A 301 -6.03 -9.73 -0.35
N GLY A 302 -5.64 -10.08 0.88
CA GLY A 302 -4.33 -10.66 1.18
C GLY A 302 -3.17 -9.70 0.86
N LEU A 303 -3.41 -8.39 0.99
CA LEU A 303 -2.44 -7.34 0.68
C LEU A 303 -2.15 -6.48 1.90
N SER A 304 -0.96 -5.93 1.93
CA SER A 304 -0.53 -4.84 2.79
C SER A 304 0.08 -3.75 1.92
N ALA A 305 -0.02 -2.48 2.36
CA ALA A 305 0.62 -1.36 1.67
C ALA A 305 2.14 -1.56 1.46
N LEU A 306 2.75 -2.43 2.29
CA LEU A 306 4.17 -2.78 2.24
C LEU A 306 4.54 -3.80 1.17
N ASP A 307 3.54 -4.45 0.55
CA ASP A 307 3.75 -5.45 -0.53
C ASP A 307 4.00 -4.79 -1.88
N ALA A 308 3.50 -3.56 -2.10
CA ALA A 308 3.64 -2.89 -3.38
C ALA A 308 4.97 -2.15 -3.47
N ARG A 309 5.86 -2.62 -4.37
CA ARG A 309 7.10 -1.91 -4.68
C ARG A 309 6.85 -0.72 -5.61
N ARG A 310 6.15 -0.98 -6.71
CA ARG A 310 5.80 0.03 -7.70
C ARG A 310 4.29 -0.02 -7.94
N PRO A 311 3.49 0.77 -7.20
CA PRO A 311 2.07 0.85 -7.47
C PRO A 311 1.83 1.44 -8.86
N TYR A 312 0.66 1.18 -9.45
CA TYR A 312 0.35 1.75 -10.77
C TYR A 312 0.21 3.28 -10.73
N ILE A 313 -0.34 3.81 -9.64
CA ILE A 313 -0.40 5.23 -9.29
C ILE A 313 0.56 5.44 -8.13
N GLU A 314 1.45 6.42 -8.26
CA GLU A 314 2.37 6.86 -7.22
C GLU A 314 1.61 7.13 -5.92
N PHE A 315 2.17 6.71 -4.79
CA PHE A 315 1.50 6.90 -3.49
C PHE A 315 1.33 8.37 -3.11
N THR A 316 2.25 9.23 -3.57
CA THR A 316 2.20 10.69 -3.37
C THR A 316 1.01 11.33 -4.09
N ASP A 317 0.57 10.75 -5.21
CA ASP A 317 -0.61 11.24 -5.95
C ASP A 317 -1.90 11.06 -5.15
N PHE A 318 -1.93 10.24 -4.09
CA PHE A 318 -3.09 10.09 -3.23
C PHE A 318 -3.22 11.19 -2.18
N TYR A 319 -2.15 11.94 -1.90
CA TYR A 319 -2.16 12.98 -0.88
C TYR A 319 -3.08 14.12 -1.24
N ASN A 320 -3.88 14.57 -0.27
CA ASN A 320 -4.67 15.79 -0.39
C ASN A 320 -4.16 16.84 0.60
N GLU A 321 -3.41 17.81 0.08
CA GLU A 321 -2.77 18.88 0.85
C GLU A 321 -3.81 19.71 1.63
N LEU A 322 -4.87 20.18 0.96
CA LEU A 322 -5.89 21.03 1.60
C LEU A 322 -6.67 20.29 2.68
N LEU A 323 -6.97 19.00 2.47
CA LEU A 323 -7.54 18.16 3.50
C LEU A 323 -6.58 18.05 4.69
N SER A 324 -5.30 17.81 4.42
CA SER A 324 -4.27 17.63 5.46
C SER A 324 -4.05 18.90 6.30
N GLU A 325 -4.21 20.09 5.72
CA GLU A 325 -4.17 21.37 6.42
C GLU A 325 -5.41 21.63 7.29
N MET A 326 -6.59 21.18 6.84
CA MET A 326 -7.87 21.44 7.50
C MET A 326 -8.25 20.39 8.56
N VAL A 327 -7.62 19.22 8.54
CA VAL A 327 -7.88 18.15 9.51
C VAL A 327 -7.24 18.50 10.87
N GLU A 328 -8.10 18.67 11.87
CA GLU A 328 -7.70 18.80 13.27
C GLU A 328 -7.32 17.42 13.84
N MET A 329 -6.01 17.13 13.85
CA MET A 329 -5.48 15.81 14.22
C MET A 329 -5.73 15.41 15.68
N ASP A 330 -5.90 16.37 16.59
CA ASP A 330 -6.25 16.12 17.99
C ASP A 330 -7.65 15.50 18.11
N LYS A 331 -8.63 16.01 17.33
CA LYS A 331 -9.98 15.45 17.26
C LYS A 331 -10.02 14.15 16.47
N ASP A 332 -9.29 14.07 15.36
CA ASP A 332 -9.23 12.84 14.55
C ASP A 332 -8.68 11.66 15.37
N PHE A 333 -7.63 11.90 16.14
CA PHE A 333 -7.05 10.92 17.05
C PHE A 333 -8.04 10.48 18.13
N ALA A 334 -8.84 11.41 18.68
CA ALA A 334 -9.88 11.06 19.64
C ALA A 334 -10.94 10.13 19.01
N TYR A 335 -11.29 10.34 17.73
CA TYR A 335 -12.19 9.45 16.99
C TYR A 335 -11.54 8.09 16.71
N TYR A 336 -10.25 8.06 16.35
CA TYR A 336 -9.47 6.84 16.16
C TYR A 336 -9.45 5.94 17.42
N LYS A 337 -9.19 6.51 18.60
CA LYS A 337 -9.17 5.79 19.88
C LYS A 337 -10.56 5.45 20.43
N SER A 338 -11.62 6.08 19.92
CA SER A 338 -12.98 5.87 20.43
C SER A 338 -13.54 4.50 20.01
N GLU A 339 -13.94 3.68 20.98
CA GLU A 339 -14.44 2.33 20.69
C GLU A 339 -15.90 2.33 20.23
N GLN A 340 -16.75 3.23 20.75
CA GLN A 340 -18.16 3.35 20.35
C GLN A 340 -18.74 4.78 20.52
N PRO A 341 -19.54 5.28 19.55
CA PRO A 341 -19.71 4.75 18.19
C PRO A 341 -18.43 4.90 17.37
N LYS A 342 -18.12 3.92 16.51
CA LYS A 342 -16.93 3.96 15.64
C LYS A 342 -17.07 5.08 14.62
N LYS A 343 -16.57 6.26 14.96
CA LYS A 343 -16.59 7.44 14.10
C LYS A 343 -15.54 7.29 12.99
N PHE A 344 -15.75 8.00 11.89
CA PHE A 344 -14.76 8.06 10.82
C PHE A 344 -13.52 8.81 11.31
N SER A 345 -12.33 8.29 11.03
CA SER A 345 -11.05 8.95 11.33
C SER A 345 -10.12 8.76 10.15
N PHE A 346 -9.44 9.84 9.74
CA PHE A 346 -8.48 9.82 8.65
C PHE A 346 -7.22 9.02 8.98
N MET A 347 -6.90 8.78 10.26
CA MET A 347 -5.82 7.86 10.65
C MET A 347 -6.01 6.42 10.11
N ASN A 348 -7.25 5.97 9.91
CA ASN A 348 -7.54 4.67 9.28
C ASN A 348 -7.45 4.70 7.74
N TYR A 349 -7.19 5.89 7.17
CA TYR A 349 -7.07 6.17 5.74
C TYR A 349 -5.79 6.98 5.49
N ALA A 350 -4.69 6.60 6.14
CA ALA A 350 -3.43 7.37 6.14
C ALA A 350 -2.90 7.69 4.75
N PHE A 351 -3.20 6.89 3.72
CA PHE A 351 -2.78 7.13 2.33
C PHE A 351 -3.20 8.50 1.76
N ILE A 352 -4.24 9.17 2.30
CA ILE A 352 -4.68 10.49 1.83
C ILE A 352 -3.96 11.66 2.53
N LEU A 353 -3.34 11.38 3.68
CA LEU A 353 -2.71 12.39 4.52
C LEU A 353 -1.26 12.61 4.08
N THR A 354 -0.79 13.84 4.19
CA THR A 354 0.62 14.16 3.97
C THR A 354 1.49 13.64 5.11
N PRO A 355 2.79 13.37 4.87
CA PRO A 355 3.72 12.96 5.94
C PRO A 355 3.71 13.90 7.14
N ALA A 356 3.64 15.21 6.93
CA ALA A 356 3.58 16.20 8.00
C ALA A 356 2.38 16.00 8.94
N THR A 357 1.18 15.75 8.38
CA THR A 357 -0.04 15.52 9.16
C THR A 357 -0.01 14.16 9.86
N LYS A 358 0.59 13.13 9.24
CA LYS A 358 0.82 11.83 9.89
C LYS A 358 1.77 11.96 11.09
N THR A 359 2.85 12.72 10.95
CA THR A 359 3.80 13.01 12.04
C THR A 359 3.11 13.72 13.20
N LEU A 360 2.19 14.65 12.91
CA LEU A 360 1.37 15.29 13.92
C LEU A 360 0.43 14.30 14.64
N GLY A 361 -0.18 13.37 13.90
CA GLY A 361 -0.98 12.28 14.48
C GLY A 361 -0.18 11.38 15.41
N LEU A 362 1.02 10.97 14.99
CA LEU A 362 1.96 10.19 15.80
C LEU A 362 2.40 10.97 17.05
N TYR A 363 2.69 12.26 16.90
CA TYR A 363 3.05 13.15 17.99
C TYR A 363 1.95 13.24 19.06
N TYR A 364 0.68 13.36 18.66
CA TYR A 364 -0.44 13.35 19.60
C TYR A 364 -0.59 12.01 20.31
N ASP A 365 -0.44 10.88 19.60
CA ASP A 365 -0.47 9.54 20.20
C ASP A 365 0.62 9.40 21.27
N ASN A 366 1.87 9.74 20.93
CA ASN A 366 3.01 9.68 21.84
C ASN A 366 2.79 10.59 23.06
N ARG A 367 2.33 11.83 22.87
CA ARG A 367 2.07 12.75 23.99
C ARG A 367 0.97 12.25 24.91
N ILE A 368 -0.15 11.77 24.36
CA ILE A 368 -1.26 11.25 25.15
C ILE A 368 -0.82 10.03 25.96
N ARG A 369 0.02 9.17 25.39
CA ARG A 369 0.63 8.04 26.10
C ARG A 369 1.57 8.50 27.20
N MET A 370 2.50 9.40 26.93
CA MET A 370 3.37 9.99 27.96
C MET A 370 2.56 10.60 29.11
N TYR A 371 1.48 11.34 28.81
CA TYR A 371 0.60 11.89 29.84
C TYR A 371 -0.19 10.81 30.60
N SER A 372 -0.60 9.73 29.92
CA SER A 372 -1.25 8.58 30.55
C SER A 372 -0.31 7.89 31.54
N GLU A 373 0.91 7.56 31.12
CA GLU A 373 1.93 6.93 31.94
C GLU A 373 2.35 7.81 33.12
N ARG A 374 2.46 9.13 32.90
CA ARG A 374 2.71 10.10 33.98
C ARG A 374 1.58 10.09 35.01
N ARG A 375 0.32 10.13 34.59
CA ARG A 375 -0.84 10.07 35.50
C ARG A 375 -0.87 8.75 36.27
N MET A 376 -0.56 7.63 35.61
CA MET A 376 -0.48 6.32 36.24
C MET A 376 0.63 6.28 37.29
N SER A 377 1.81 6.83 36.98
CA SER A 377 2.94 6.92 37.92
C SER A 377 2.61 7.79 39.13
N PHE A 378 1.90 8.91 38.92
CA PHE A 378 1.39 9.71 40.05
C PHE A 378 0.41 8.91 40.90
N PHE A 379 -0.54 8.19 40.28
CA PHE A 379 -1.49 7.35 41.01
C PHE A 379 -0.80 6.24 41.80
N GLN A 380 0.17 5.53 41.20
CA GLN A 380 0.97 4.50 41.88
C GLN A 380 1.78 5.08 43.04
N SER A 381 2.34 6.30 42.87
CA SER A 381 3.00 7.05 43.94
C SER A 381 2.04 7.41 45.08
N PHE A 382 0.79 7.77 44.78
CA PHE A 382 -0.25 7.96 45.79
C PHE A 382 -0.63 6.67 46.53
N VAL A 383 -0.53 5.51 45.86
CA VAL A 383 -0.77 4.17 46.44
C VAL A 383 0.48 3.64 47.18
N GLY A 384 1.56 4.43 47.25
CA GLY A 384 2.76 4.10 48.03
C GLY A 384 3.83 3.30 47.27
N GLN A 385 3.70 3.15 45.95
CA GLN A 385 4.75 2.58 45.10
C GLN A 385 5.63 3.71 44.51
N PRO A 386 6.96 3.74 44.78
CA PRO A 386 7.82 4.78 44.25
C PRO A 386 8.00 4.59 42.75
N THR A 387 7.33 5.43 41.94
CA THR A 387 7.44 5.38 40.48
C THR A 387 7.75 6.77 39.93
N ASN A 388 8.79 6.85 39.09
CA ASN A 388 9.21 8.11 38.50
C ASN A 388 8.29 8.47 37.31
N PRO A 389 7.74 9.69 37.21
CA PRO A 389 6.93 10.11 36.07
C PRO A 389 7.70 10.28 34.74
N TYR A 390 9.03 10.24 34.78
CA TYR A 390 9.92 10.42 33.63
C TYR A 390 10.83 9.22 33.43
N LEU A 391 11.23 8.96 32.19
CA LEU A 391 12.36 8.10 31.86
C LEU A 391 13.63 8.95 32.05
N ARG A 392 14.30 8.79 33.19
CA ARG A 392 15.48 9.58 33.52
C ARG A 392 16.73 8.80 33.15
N LEU A 393 17.52 9.32 32.21
CA LEU A 393 18.82 8.75 31.85
C LEU A 393 19.92 9.64 32.42
N LYS A 394 20.70 9.08 33.35
CA LYS A 394 21.86 9.76 33.92
C LYS A 394 23.12 9.17 33.30
N VAL A 395 23.86 9.96 32.52
CA VAL A 395 24.98 9.46 31.72
C VAL A 395 26.21 10.35 31.87
N ARG A 396 27.41 9.77 31.73
CA ARG A 396 28.67 10.52 31.65
C ARG A 396 29.08 10.70 30.19
N ARG A 397 29.59 11.88 29.84
CA ARG A 397 30.03 12.18 28.46
C ARG A 397 31.07 11.19 27.94
N ASP A 398 32.01 10.79 28.78
CA ASP A 398 33.11 9.90 28.40
C ASP A 398 32.69 8.41 28.31
N PHE A 399 31.49 8.06 28.79
CA PHE A 399 30.97 6.69 28.86
C PHE A 399 29.51 6.63 28.41
N LEU A 400 29.18 7.37 27.35
CA LEU A 400 27.81 7.62 26.92
C LEU A 400 27.06 6.32 26.60
N ILE A 401 27.67 5.47 25.77
CA ILE A 401 27.06 4.22 25.30
C ILE A 401 26.92 3.23 26.46
N ASP A 402 27.97 3.05 27.25
CA ASP A 402 27.98 2.11 28.38
C ASP A 402 26.93 2.49 29.44
N ASP A 403 26.89 3.76 29.85
CA ASP A 403 25.93 4.24 30.85
C ASP A 403 24.49 4.16 30.31
N ALA A 404 24.26 4.53 29.04
CA ALA A 404 22.95 4.44 28.41
C ALA A 404 22.46 2.99 28.29
N LEU A 405 23.36 2.05 27.96
CA LEU A 405 23.04 0.63 27.85
C LEU A 405 22.59 0.09 29.21
N VAL A 406 23.37 0.34 30.27
CA VAL A 406 23.06 -0.13 31.62
C VAL A 406 21.72 0.44 32.10
N GLU A 407 21.50 1.75 31.96
CA GLU A 407 20.26 2.40 32.40
C GLU A 407 19.03 1.89 31.62
N LEU A 408 19.10 1.85 30.29
CA LEU A 408 17.97 1.41 29.45
C LEU A 408 17.69 -0.09 29.60
N GLU A 409 18.71 -0.92 29.77
CA GLU A 409 18.54 -2.35 30.04
C GLU A 409 17.90 -2.59 31.42
N MET A 410 18.34 -1.86 32.45
CA MET A 410 17.73 -1.93 33.78
C MET A 410 16.25 -1.51 33.75
N VAL A 411 15.92 -0.43 33.04
CA VAL A 411 14.52 0.02 32.86
C VAL A 411 13.71 -1.05 32.14
N ALA A 412 14.22 -1.59 31.04
CA ALA A 412 13.56 -2.62 30.27
C ALA A 412 13.30 -3.91 31.08
N MET A 413 14.22 -4.32 31.95
CA MET A 413 14.05 -5.49 32.81
C MET A 413 13.03 -5.27 33.93
N GLN A 414 12.99 -4.08 34.51
CA GLN A 414 12.10 -3.77 35.63
C GLN A 414 10.67 -3.51 35.15
N ASN A 415 10.52 -2.58 34.20
CA ASN A 415 9.23 -2.25 33.63
C ASN A 415 9.39 -1.69 32.20
N PRO A 416 9.18 -2.50 31.15
CA PRO A 416 9.30 -2.06 29.76
C PRO A 416 8.43 -0.84 29.40
N THR A 417 7.29 -0.63 30.08
CA THR A 417 6.42 0.52 29.79
C THR A 417 7.05 1.85 30.18
N ASP A 418 8.07 1.84 31.05
CA ASP A 418 8.80 3.04 31.44
C ASP A 418 9.60 3.65 30.29
N LEU A 419 9.95 2.86 29.26
CA LEU A 419 10.55 3.36 28.01
C LEU A 419 9.61 4.31 27.25
N LYS A 420 8.30 4.24 27.52
CA LYS A 420 7.25 5.07 26.92
C LYS A 420 6.94 6.32 27.76
N LYS A 421 7.70 6.58 28.83
CA LYS A 421 7.62 7.85 29.58
C LYS A 421 8.37 8.95 28.83
N GLN A 422 8.10 10.21 29.20
CA GLN A 422 8.86 11.34 28.64
C GLN A 422 10.33 11.21 29.07
N LEU A 423 11.24 11.28 28.09
CA LEU A 423 12.68 11.22 28.31
C LEU A 423 13.18 12.51 28.98
N VAL A 424 14.08 12.34 29.95
CA VAL A 424 14.84 13.41 30.61
C VAL A 424 16.27 12.93 30.73
N VAL A 425 17.19 13.62 30.04
CA VAL A 425 18.62 13.29 30.09
C VAL A 425 19.36 14.21 31.05
N GLU A 426 20.27 13.64 31.84
CA GLU A 426 21.13 14.36 32.77
C GLU A 426 22.59 13.92 32.61
N PHE A 427 23.45 14.85 32.22
CA PHE A 427 24.88 14.63 32.23
C PHE A 427 25.44 14.74 33.65
N GLU A 428 26.18 13.72 34.09
CA GLU A 428 26.74 13.72 35.43
C GLU A 428 27.72 14.89 35.64
N GLY A 429 27.48 15.68 36.71
CA GLY A 429 28.29 16.84 37.04
C GLY A 429 27.84 18.15 36.37
N GLU A 430 26.82 18.11 35.51
CA GLU A 430 26.28 19.29 34.85
C GLU A 430 24.96 19.74 35.48
N GLN A 431 24.83 21.05 35.76
CA GLN A 431 23.58 21.63 36.22
C GLN A 431 22.77 22.09 35.01
N GLY A 432 21.69 21.38 34.69
CA GLY A 432 20.76 21.72 33.62
C GLY A 432 19.40 21.07 33.85
N VAL A 433 18.34 21.76 33.44
CA VAL A 433 17.00 21.16 33.34
C VAL A 433 16.77 20.84 31.88
N ASP A 434 16.46 19.58 31.57
CA ASP A 434 16.19 19.17 30.21
C ASP A 434 14.81 19.66 29.75
N GLU A 435 14.80 20.74 28.95
CA GLU A 435 13.63 21.21 28.21
C GLU A 435 13.61 20.66 26.77
N GLY A 436 14.44 19.64 26.48
CA GLY A 436 14.57 18.97 25.19
C GLY A 436 15.95 19.17 24.53
N GLY A 437 16.70 20.21 24.94
CA GLY A 437 18.03 20.50 24.41
C GLY A 437 19.08 19.44 24.79
N VAL A 438 19.06 18.97 26.04
CA VAL A 438 20.01 17.98 26.56
C VAL A 438 19.69 16.61 25.96
N SER A 439 18.40 16.25 25.87
CA SER A 439 17.96 15.06 25.13
C SER A 439 18.43 15.07 23.67
N LYS A 440 18.31 16.21 22.97
CA LYS A 440 18.77 16.34 21.58
C LYS A 440 20.28 16.14 21.45
N GLU A 441 21.06 16.76 22.34
CA GLU A 441 22.51 16.58 22.38
C GLU A 441 22.89 15.11 22.63
N PHE A 442 22.22 14.45 23.57
CA PHE A 442 22.41 13.02 23.83
C PHE A 442 22.21 12.17 22.57
N PHE A 443 21.10 12.37 21.85
CA PHE A 443 20.85 11.65 20.60
C PHE A 443 21.94 11.89 19.56
N GLN A 444 22.44 13.12 19.42
CA GLN A 444 23.51 13.45 18.48
C GLN A 444 24.81 12.72 18.82
N LEU A 445 25.23 12.74 20.09
CA LEU A 445 26.46 12.09 20.54
C LEU A 445 26.38 10.55 20.38
N VAL A 446 25.25 9.94 20.73
CA VAL A 446 25.05 8.49 20.58
C VAL A 446 25.13 8.08 19.10
N VAL A 447 24.50 8.85 18.21
CA VAL A 447 24.53 8.60 16.76
C VAL A 447 25.96 8.77 16.22
N GLU A 448 26.66 9.85 16.58
CA GLU A 448 28.03 10.10 16.13
C GLU A 448 28.98 8.97 16.55
N GLU A 449 28.85 8.47 17.78
CA GLU A 449 29.72 7.42 18.33
C GLU A 449 29.43 6.03 17.72
N ILE A 450 28.15 5.64 17.62
CA ILE A 450 27.76 4.30 17.13
C ILE A 450 28.01 4.12 15.64
N PHE A 451 27.81 5.18 14.84
CA PHE A 451 28.05 5.13 13.39
C PHE A 451 29.49 5.48 13.01
N ASN A 452 30.36 5.72 13.99
CA ASN A 452 31.78 5.84 13.74
C ASN A 452 32.33 4.47 13.26
N PRO A 453 33.04 4.41 12.11
CA PRO A 453 33.71 3.19 11.66
C PRO A 453 34.62 2.53 12.70
N ASP A 454 35.22 3.31 13.60
CA ASP A 454 36.10 2.82 14.67
C ASP A 454 35.33 1.97 15.70
N TYR A 455 34.03 2.19 15.86
CA TYR A 455 33.19 1.40 16.77
C TYR A 455 32.83 0.02 16.18
N GLY A 456 32.89 -0.15 14.86
CA GLY A 456 32.80 -1.46 14.20
C GLY A 456 31.43 -2.14 14.21
N MET A 457 30.34 -1.45 14.59
CA MET A 457 28.96 -1.96 14.48
C MET A 457 28.38 -1.84 13.07
N PHE A 458 28.75 -0.77 12.38
CA PHE A 458 28.24 -0.44 11.06
C PHE A 458 29.38 -0.13 10.09
N THR A 459 29.10 -0.28 8.81
CA THR A 459 30.00 0.05 7.70
C THR A 459 29.30 1.02 6.76
N THR A 460 30.04 1.99 6.24
CA THR A 460 29.54 2.90 5.21
C THR A 460 29.75 2.27 3.84
N GLN A 461 28.67 2.18 3.05
CA GLN A 461 28.74 1.71 1.68
C GLN A 461 29.30 2.82 0.78
N GLU A 462 30.38 2.51 0.04
CA GLU A 462 31.10 3.52 -0.75
C GLU A 462 30.24 4.15 -1.86
N GLU A 463 29.43 3.33 -2.54
CA GLU A 463 28.63 3.75 -3.70
C GLU A 463 27.48 4.69 -3.32
N THR A 464 26.79 4.40 -2.22
CA THR A 464 25.54 5.06 -1.83
C THR A 464 25.70 5.98 -0.63
N GLN A 465 26.85 5.93 0.06
CA GLN A 465 27.12 6.66 1.31
C GLN A 465 26.09 6.37 2.43
N THR A 466 25.42 5.23 2.33
CA THR A 466 24.49 4.71 3.33
C THR A 466 25.21 3.80 4.32
N THR A 467 24.73 3.77 5.54
CA THR A 467 25.21 2.92 6.61
C THR A 467 24.56 1.54 6.55
N TRP A 468 25.35 0.48 6.71
CA TRP A 468 24.88 -0.91 6.76
C TRP A 468 25.45 -1.65 7.97
N PHE A 469 24.75 -2.68 8.44
CA PHE A 469 25.19 -3.51 9.56
C PHE A 469 26.49 -4.25 9.20
N ASN A 470 27.47 -4.24 10.09
CA ASN A 470 28.69 -5.02 9.92
C ASN A 470 28.42 -6.52 10.20
N PRO A 471 28.46 -7.42 9.20
CA PRO A 471 28.22 -8.85 9.40
C PRO A 471 29.25 -9.51 10.35
N THR A 472 30.44 -8.92 10.42
CA THR A 472 31.60 -9.41 11.19
C THR A 472 31.83 -8.63 12.49
N SER A 473 30.82 -7.85 12.95
CA SER A 473 30.95 -7.11 14.20
C SER A 473 31.20 -8.04 15.39
N PHE A 474 32.17 -7.70 16.22
CA PHE A 474 32.45 -8.37 17.49
C PHE A 474 31.66 -7.80 18.67
N GLU A 475 30.94 -6.69 18.43
CA GLU A 475 30.09 -6.07 19.44
C GLU A 475 28.93 -6.98 19.85
N SER A 476 28.40 -6.75 21.05
CA SER A 476 27.37 -7.59 21.62
C SER A 476 25.97 -7.23 21.09
N ASP A 477 25.03 -8.16 21.26
CA ASP A 477 23.64 -7.95 20.89
C ASP A 477 23.01 -6.80 21.70
N ALA A 478 23.57 -6.46 22.86
CA ALA A 478 23.08 -5.39 23.72
C ALA A 478 23.31 -3.99 23.10
N GLN A 479 24.43 -3.75 22.42
CA GLN A 479 24.65 -2.46 21.73
C GLN A 479 23.71 -2.30 20.53
N PHE A 480 23.46 -3.37 19.76
CA PHE A 480 22.46 -3.32 18.68
C PHE A 480 21.05 -3.10 19.24
N THR A 481 20.73 -3.70 20.38
CA THR A 481 19.46 -3.44 21.08
C THR A 481 19.38 -1.97 21.52
N LEU A 482 20.45 -1.40 22.07
CA LEU A 482 20.50 0.00 22.48
C LEU A 482 20.21 0.94 21.31
N ILE A 483 20.87 0.78 20.15
CA ILE A 483 20.61 1.68 19.01
C ILE A 483 19.18 1.53 18.48
N GLY A 484 18.59 0.33 18.57
CA GLY A 484 17.16 0.12 18.31
C GLY A 484 16.27 0.94 19.25
N ILE A 485 16.54 0.90 20.56
CA ILE A 485 15.81 1.68 21.57
C ILE A 485 15.98 3.18 21.31
N VAL A 486 17.20 3.64 21.02
CA VAL A 486 17.52 5.04 20.73
C VAL A 486 16.73 5.54 19.52
N LEU A 487 16.67 4.77 18.45
CA LEU A 487 15.87 5.11 17.26
C LEU A 487 14.37 5.18 17.59
N GLY A 488 13.86 4.23 18.37
CA GLY A 488 12.47 4.27 18.85
C GLY A 488 12.17 5.49 19.73
N LEU A 489 13.08 5.82 20.66
CA LEU A 489 12.96 6.98 21.53
C LEU A 489 13.02 8.30 20.76
N ALA A 490 13.84 8.38 19.70
CA ALA A 490 13.92 9.55 18.85
C ALA A 490 12.58 9.84 18.16
N ILE A 491 11.95 8.82 17.57
CA ILE A 491 10.60 8.91 17.00
C ILE A 491 9.59 9.30 18.08
N TYR A 492 9.65 8.66 19.25
CA TYR A 492 8.71 8.88 20.34
C TYR A 492 8.78 10.31 20.90
N ASN A 493 9.98 10.91 20.94
CA ASN A 493 10.22 12.28 21.41
C ASN A 493 10.26 13.32 20.28
N ASN A 494 9.91 12.96 19.04
CA ASN A 494 9.91 13.84 17.87
C ASN A 494 11.28 14.51 17.63
N VAL A 495 12.35 13.71 17.74
CA VAL A 495 13.74 14.09 17.48
C VAL A 495 14.20 13.45 16.18
N ILE A 496 14.71 14.27 15.26
CA ILE A 496 15.27 13.81 13.99
C ILE A 496 16.72 13.37 14.23
N LEU A 497 17.07 12.17 13.74
CA LEU A 497 18.44 11.65 13.77
C LEU A 497 19.08 11.79 12.39
N ASP A 498 20.37 12.14 12.35
CA ASP A 498 21.13 12.22 11.10
C ASP A 498 21.73 10.84 10.78
N VAL A 499 20.87 9.90 10.38
CA VAL A 499 21.25 8.53 10.02
C VAL A 499 20.78 8.22 8.62
N ARG A 500 21.69 7.73 7.77
CA ARG A 500 21.40 7.39 6.38
C ARG A 500 21.39 5.88 6.20
N PHE A 501 20.23 5.25 6.36
CA PHE A 501 20.07 3.83 6.05
C PHE A 501 19.55 3.61 4.63
N PRO A 502 19.89 2.48 3.98
CA PRO A 502 19.20 2.07 2.76
C PRO A 502 17.75 1.68 3.08
N MET A 503 16.85 1.86 2.12
CA MET A 503 15.39 1.67 2.30
C MET A 503 15.02 0.30 2.90
N VAL A 504 15.81 -0.72 2.57
CA VAL A 504 15.66 -2.08 3.09
C VAL A 504 15.67 -2.16 4.62
N VAL A 505 16.37 -1.27 5.34
CA VAL A 505 16.37 -1.25 6.80
C VAL A 505 14.98 -0.90 7.34
N TYR A 506 14.34 0.14 6.79
CA TYR A 506 12.99 0.55 7.17
C TYR A 506 11.94 -0.50 6.80
N ARG A 507 12.10 -1.16 5.65
CA ARG A 507 11.27 -2.31 5.25
C ARG A 507 11.38 -3.44 6.27
N LYS A 508 12.60 -3.79 6.70
CA LYS A 508 12.84 -4.82 7.72
C LYS A 508 12.32 -4.44 9.10
N LEU A 509 12.36 -3.16 9.49
CA LEU A 509 11.72 -2.67 10.72
C LEU A 509 10.21 -2.86 10.69
N LEU A 510 9.60 -2.69 9.51
CA LEU A 510 8.18 -2.99 9.25
C LEU A 510 7.92 -4.48 8.91
N SER A 511 8.81 -5.38 9.35
CA SER A 511 8.65 -6.84 9.25
C SER A 511 8.67 -7.41 7.83
N ARG A 512 9.39 -6.75 6.91
CA ARG A 512 9.62 -7.24 5.54
C ARG A 512 11.07 -7.63 5.31
N LYS A 513 11.30 -8.82 4.76
CA LYS A 513 12.63 -9.27 4.37
C LYS A 513 13.15 -8.44 3.20
N GLY A 514 14.48 -8.27 3.15
CA GLY A 514 15.13 -7.73 1.95
C GLY A 514 15.05 -8.76 0.81
N SER A 515 14.85 -8.28 -0.41
CA SER A 515 14.77 -9.07 -1.64
C SER A 515 15.78 -8.56 -2.68
N PHE A 516 15.84 -9.24 -3.83
CA PHE A 516 16.70 -8.85 -4.95
C PHE A 516 16.51 -7.39 -5.38
N ALA A 517 15.27 -6.87 -5.41
CA ALA A 517 15.00 -5.50 -5.84
C ALA A 517 15.53 -4.46 -4.84
N ASP A 518 15.69 -4.81 -3.55
CA ASP A 518 16.30 -3.91 -2.56
C ASP A 518 17.82 -3.74 -2.77
N LEU A 519 18.45 -4.59 -3.59
CA LEU A 519 19.85 -4.40 -3.97
C LEU A 519 20.04 -3.16 -4.86
N GLU A 520 18.98 -2.68 -5.54
CA GLU A 520 19.06 -1.47 -6.37
C GLU A 520 19.51 -0.27 -5.53
N ASP A 521 18.96 -0.12 -4.32
CA ASP A 521 19.30 0.96 -3.39
C ASP A 521 20.53 0.65 -2.53
N TRP A 522 20.81 -0.63 -2.26
CA TRP A 522 21.93 -1.03 -1.39
C TRP A 522 23.27 -1.13 -2.13
N SER A 523 23.31 -1.74 -3.31
CA SER A 523 24.49 -1.76 -4.19
C SER A 523 24.04 -1.75 -5.65
N PRO A 524 23.91 -0.55 -6.25
CA PRO A 524 23.50 -0.39 -7.64
C PRO A 524 24.37 -1.17 -8.62
N THR A 525 25.68 -1.28 -8.37
CA THR A 525 26.59 -2.03 -9.24
C THR A 525 26.32 -3.53 -9.18
N LEU A 526 26.10 -4.09 -7.98
CA LEU A 526 25.77 -5.51 -7.83
C LEU A 526 24.41 -5.82 -8.46
N TYR A 527 23.40 -4.98 -8.19
CA TYR A 527 22.07 -5.13 -8.78
C TYR A 527 22.12 -5.13 -10.31
N ARG A 528 22.84 -4.19 -10.92
CA ARG A 528 23.03 -4.14 -12.39
C ARG A 528 23.69 -5.43 -12.91
N THR A 529 24.76 -5.87 -12.27
CA THR A 529 25.51 -7.07 -12.70
C THR A 529 24.65 -8.33 -12.63
N LEU A 530 23.89 -8.50 -11.55
CA LEU A 530 22.97 -9.62 -11.39
C LEU A 530 21.77 -9.53 -12.34
N THR A 531 21.29 -8.31 -12.62
CA THR A 531 20.23 -8.08 -13.63
C THR A 531 20.72 -8.42 -15.03
N GLU A 532 21.96 -8.08 -15.38
CA GLU A 532 22.59 -8.49 -16.64
C GLU A 532 22.70 -10.02 -16.75
N MET A 533 23.09 -10.69 -15.65
CA MET A 533 23.11 -12.15 -15.58
C MET A 533 21.70 -12.76 -15.74
N LEU A 534 20.68 -12.13 -15.14
CA LEU A 534 19.28 -12.57 -15.27
C LEU A 534 18.77 -12.42 -16.70
N ASN A 535 19.12 -11.32 -17.38
CA ASN A 535 18.70 -11.02 -18.75
C ASN A 535 19.51 -11.75 -19.82
N TYR A 536 20.62 -12.41 -19.44
CA TYR A 536 21.42 -13.20 -20.35
C TYR A 536 20.65 -14.45 -20.82
N THR A 537 20.58 -14.64 -22.14
CA THR A 537 19.81 -15.70 -22.81
C THR A 537 20.68 -16.70 -23.59
N GLY A 538 22.01 -16.55 -23.55
CA GLY A 538 22.92 -17.50 -24.20
C GLY A 538 22.93 -18.87 -23.50
N ASP A 539 23.06 -19.94 -24.27
CA ASP A 539 23.14 -21.31 -23.76
C ASP A 539 24.49 -21.61 -23.06
N ASP A 540 25.49 -20.76 -23.28
CA ASP A 540 26.85 -20.80 -22.74
C ASP A 540 26.98 -20.05 -21.40
N MET A 541 25.90 -19.91 -20.62
CA MET A 541 25.91 -19.24 -19.31
C MET A 541 26.96 -19.81 -18.34
N PRO A 542 27.08 -21.14 -18.14
CA PRO A 542 28.08 -21.71 -17.22
C PRO A 542 29.51 -21.37 -17.64
N ASP A 543 29.79 -21.34 -18.94
CA ASP A 543 31.11 -21.06 -19.50
C ASP A 543 31.43 -19.56 -19.50
N THR A 544 30.41 -18.72 -19.70
CA THR A 544 30.56 -17.26 -19.77
C THR A 544 30.80 -16.64 -18.40
N PHE A 545 29.99 -17.03 -17.40
CA PHE A 545 30.05 -16.44 -16.06
C PHE A 545 30.96 -17.23 -15.11
N MET A 546 31.13 -18.55 -15.33
CA MET A 546 31.89 -19.45 -14.45
C MET A 546 31.53 -19.29 -12.96
N GLN A 547 30.28 -18.93 -12.68
CA GLN A 547 29.79 -18.66 -11.33
C GLN A 547 29.13 -19.93 -10.76
N THR A 548 29.44 -20.24 -9.51
CA THR A 548 28.79 -21.30 -8.73
C THR A 548 27.96 -20.69 -7.60
N PHE A 549 27.21 -21.51 -6.87
CA PHE A 549 26.44 -21.08 -5.68
C PHE A 549 27.33 -20.79 -4.46
N LYS A 550 28.63 -20.58 -4.66
CA LYS A 550 29.58 -20.10 -3.66
C LYS A 550 29.94 -18.65 -3.99
N VAL A 551 29.63 -17.74 -3.07
CA VAL A 551 29.85 -16.31 -3.25
C VAL A 551 30.97 -15.81 -2.34
N GLY A 552 31.77 -14.89 -2.87
CA GLY A 552 32.78 -14.16 -2.11
C GLY A 552 32.21 -12.85 -1.56
N TYR A 553 32.49 -12.52 -0.30
CA TYR A 553 32.19 -11.21 0.28
C TYR A 553 33.39 -10.70 1.08
N LYS A 554 33.54 -9.39 1.20
CA LYS A 554 34.64 -8.78 1.94
C LYS A 554 34.25 -8.55 3.40
N ASP A 555 35.17 -8.84 4.31
CA ASP A 555 35.06 -8.38 5.70
C ASP A 555 35.53 -6.92 5.85
N VAL A 556 35.39 -6.36 7.06
CA VAL A 556 35.84 -5.00 7.38
C VAL A 556 37.35 -4.78 7.28
N PHE A 557 38.15 -5.85 7.24
CA PHE A 557 39.60 -5.79 7.04
C PHE A 557 39.99 -5.99 5.57
N GLY A 558 39.01 -6.13 4.66
CA GLY A 558 39.22 -6.35 3.24
C GLY A 558 39.53 -7.79 2.84
N SER A 559 39.47 -8.75 3.77
CA SER A 559 39.65 -10.18 3.50
C SER A 559 38.42 -10.74 2.79
N VAL A 560 38.65 -11.54 1.75
CA VAL A 560 37.56 -12.21 1.01
C VAL A 560 37.19 -13.50 1.74
N LEU A 561 35.98 -13.53 2.28
CA LEU A 561 35.32 -14.69 2.84
C LEU A 561 34.42 -15.34 1.80
N TYR A 562 34.16 -16.63 1.94
CA TYR A 562 33.28 -17.39 1.03
C TYR A 562 32.10 -17.96 1.79
N HIS A 563 30.93 -17.91 1.17
CA HIS A 563 29.70 -18.49 1.69
C HIS A 563 29.03 -19.35 0.61
N GLU A 564 28.63 -20.57 0.98
CA GLU A 564 27.84 -21.44 0.12
C GLU A 564 26.36 -21.11 0.29
N LEU A 565 25.71 -20.62 -0.77
CA LEU A 565 24.30 -20.23 -0.76
C LEU A 565 23.35 -21.43 -0.59
N LYS A 566 23.79 -22.61 -1.00
CA LYS A 566 23.10 -23.90 -0.82
C LYS A 566 24.09 -25.02 -0.60
N GLU A 567 23.59 -26.17 -0.16
CA GLU A 567 24.40 -27.36 0.07
C GLU A 567 25.20 -27.74 -1.19
N LYS A 568 26.52 -27.92 -1.02
CA LYS A 568 27.47 -28.18 -2.11
C LYS A 568 27.47 -27.07 -3.17
N GLY A 569 27.33 -25.82 -2.74
CA GLY A 569 27.21 -24.68 -3.64
C GLY A 569 28.43 -24.49 -4.55
N ASP A 570 29.60 -24.98 -4.15
CA ASP A 570 30.83 -24.94 -4.94
C ASP A 570 30.79 -25.87 -6.18
N GLU A 571 30.02 -26.95 -6.14
CA GLU A 571 29.90 -27.93 -7.23
C GLU A 571 28.76 -27.59 -8.20
N ILE A 572 27.88 -26.65 -7.83
CA ILE A 572 26.67 -26.33 -8.58
C ILE A 572 26.90 -25.04 -9.37
N TYR A 573 26.99 -25.17 -10.68
CA TYR A 573 27.09 -24.03 -11.59
C TYR A 573 25.75 -23.32 -11.75
N VAL A 574 25.82 -22.01 -11.97
CA VAL A 574 24.65 -21.22 -12.36
C VAL A 574 24.33 -21.49 -13.83
N THR A 575 23.07 -21.80 -14.10
CA THR A 575 22.50 -22.18 -15.40
C THR A 575 21.25 -21.36 -15.67
N GLN A 576 20.73 -21.43 -16.89
CA GLN A 576 19.51 -20.70 -17.28
C GLN A 576 18.29 -21.06 -16.41
N GLU A 577 18.22 -22.30 -15.93
CA GLU A 577 17.12 -22.80 -15.10
C GLU A 577 17.21 -22.32 -13.65
N ASN A 578 18.43 -22.25 -13.09
CA ASN A 578 18.65 -21.95 -11.66
C ASN A 578 19.14 -20.51 -11.39
N LYS A 579 19.33 -19.68 -12.42
CA LYS A 579 19.81 -18.29 -12.24
C LYS A 579 18.91 -17.45 -11.33
N ARG A 580 17.58 -17.62 -11.39
CA ARG A 580 16.65 -16.92 -10.50
C ARG A 580 16.87 -17.32 -9.04
N GLU A 581 16.97 -18.62 -8.77
CA GLU A 581 17.29 -19.17 -7.45
C GLU A 581 18.63 -18.63 -6.92
N PHE A 582 19.66 -18.56 -7.77
CA PHE A 582 20.96 -17.98 -7.39
C PHE A 582 20.83 -16.52 -6.95
N LEU A 583 20.12 -15.70 -7.72
CA LEU A 583 19.89 -14.29 -7.41
C LEU A 583 19.13 -14.11 -6.08
N ASP A 584 18.05 -14.86 -5.90
CA ASP A 584 17.21 -14.78 -4.70
C ASP A 584 18.00 -15.20 -3.45
N LEU A 585 18.75 -16.31 -3.51
CA LEU A 585 19.59 -16.76 -2.41
C LEU A 585 20.74 -15.80 -2.12
N TYR A 586 21.32 -15.19 -3.15
CA TYR A 586 22.40 -14.23 -2.97
C TYR A 586 21.89 -12.94 -2.30
N ALA A 587 20.75 -12.41 -2.75
CA ALA A 587 20.11 -11.26 -2.12
C ALA A 587 19.70 -11.56 -0.66
N ASP A 588 19.10 -12.73 -0.41
CA ASP A 588 18.72 -13.16 0.93
C ASP A 588 19.94 -13.33 1.86
N PHE A 589 21.05 -13.86 1.34
CA PHE A 589 22.29 -13.94 2.10
C PHE A 589 22.79 -12.55 2.51
N LEU A 590 22.89 -11.60 1.56
CA LEU A 590 23.44 -10.27 1.82
C LEU A 590 22.54 -9.43 2.72
N LEU A 591 21.23 -9.38 2.45
CA LEU A 591 20.32 -8.46 3.12
C LEU A 591 19.68 -9.04 4.39
N ASN A 592 19.63 -10.36 4.53
CA ASN A 592 18.97 -11.03 5.65
C ASN A 592 19.95 -11.89 6.46
N LYS A 593 20.49 -12.98 5.90
CA LYS A 593 21.24 -13.98 6.69
C LYS A 593 22.55 -13.44 7.27
N SER A 594 23.30 -12.66 6.50
CA SER A 594 24.63 -12.16 6.92
C SER A 594 24.57 -11.23 8.13
N VAL A 595 23.45 -10.53 8.32
CA VAL A 595 23.23 -9.54 9.37
C VAL A 595 22.11 -9.95 10.34
N ASP A 596 21.64 -11.19 10.28
CA ASP A 596 20.43 -11.65 10.99
C ASP A 596 20.55 -11.43 12.51
N ARG A 597 21.69 -11.78 13.10
CA ARG A 597 21.95 -11.62 14.54
C ARG A 597 21.87 -10.15 14.97
N GLN A 598 22.61 -9.28 14.27
CA GLN A 598 22.71 -7.85 14.57
C GLN A 598 21.36 -7.17 14.35
N PHE A 599 20.70 -7.48 13.22
CA PHE A 599 19.42 -6.88 12.87
C PHE A 599 18.29 -7.34 13.80
N LYS A 600 18.26 -8.60 14.25
CA LYS A 600 17.27 -9.07 15.24
C LYS A 600 17.37 -8.31 16.55
N ALA A 601 18.58 -8.11 17.07
CA ALA A 601 18.82 -7.32 18.27
C ALA A 601 18.37 -5.86 18.08
N PHE A 602 18.71 -5.26 16.95
CA PHE A 602 18.27 -3.92 16.57
C PHE A 602 16.75 -3.77 16.49
N ARG A 603 16.08 -4.65 15.74
CA ARG A 603 14.61 -4.67 15.61
C ARG A 603 13.94 -4.88 16.97
N ARG A 604 14.49 -5.75 17.82
CA ARG A 604 13.99 -5.96 19.20
C ARG A 604 14.02 -4.68 20.01
N GLY A 605 15.15 -3.97 20.03
CA GLY A 605 15.28 -2.69 20.72
C GLY A 605 14.28 -1.65 20.22
N PHE A 606 14.10 -1.57 18.90
CA PHE A 606 13.13 -0.67 18.28
C PHE A 606 11.68 -0.98 18.68
N GLN A 607 11.31 -2.27 18.68
CA GLN A 607 9.96 -2.72 19.06
C GLN A 607 9.65 -2.48 20.53
N MET A 608 10.64 -2.49 21.42
CA MET A 608 10.43 -2.22 22.85
C MET A 608 9.83 -0.82 23.11
N VAL A 609 10.01 0.12 22.19
CA VAL A 609 9.44 1.48 22.27
C VAL A 609 8.21 1.63 21.35
N THR A 610 8.17 0.91 20.22
CA THR A 610 7.20 1.14 19.13
C THR A 610 6.10 0.08 18.98
N ASP A 611 6.10 -1.00 19.77
CA ASP A 611 5.16 -2.14 19.72
C ASP A 611 3.68 -1.77 19.55
N GLU A 612 3.21 -0.78 20.30
CA GLU A 612 1.82 -0.35 20.32
C GLU A 612 1.59 0.90 19.44
N SER A 613 2.65 1.43 18.82
CA SER A 613 2.59 2.68 18.04
C SER A 613 1.81 2.46 16.74
N PRO A 614 1.02 3.45 16.27
CA PRO A 614 0.40 3.41 14.96
C PRO A 614 1.42 3.58 13.81
N LEU A 615 2.73 3.54 14.08
CA LEU A 615 3.80 3.74 13.09
C LEU A 615 3.60 2.86 11.84
N ALA A 616 3.39 1.55 12.03
CA ALA A 616 3.20 0.61 10.92
C ALA A 616 1.86 0.78 10.17
N LEU A 617 0.89 1.46 10.77
CA LEU A 617 -0.41 1.78 10.14
C LEU A 617 -0.35 3.08 9.33
N LEU A 618 0.39 4.07 9.82
CA LEU A 618 0.41 5.43 9.27
C LEU A 618 1.45 5.59 8.16
N PHE A 619 2.64 5.01 8.36
CA PHE A 619 3.82 5.32 7.58
C PHE A 619 4.25 4.16 6.68
N ARG A 620 4.75 4.53 5.51
CA ARG A 620 5.49 3.65 4.60
C ARG A 620 7.00 3.74 4.90
N PRO A 621 7.83 2.79 4.42
CA PRO A 621 9.28 2.84 4.64
C PRO A 621 9.91 4.19 4.30
N GLU A 622 9.53 4.78 3.17
CA GLU A 622 10.06 6.07 2.70
C GLU A 622 9.63 7.24 3.58
N GLU A 623 8.48 7.11 4.25
CA GLU A 623 7.95 8.14 5.15
C GLU A 623 8.49 8.00 6.58
N ILE A 624 9.10 6.85 6.94
CA ILE A 624 9.80 6.67 8.23
C ILE A 624 11.22 7.25 8.15
N GLU A 625 11.83 7.22 6.96
CA GLU A 625 13.13 7.86 6.71
C GLU A 625 13.06 9.39 6.80
N GLN A 626 11.97 9.98 6.28
CA GLN A 626 11.71 11.44 6.26
C GLN A 626 11.32 11.98 7.64
#